data_AF-A0A210PGG7-F1
#
_entry.id   AF-A0A210PGG7-F1
#
_cell.length_a   1.000
_cell.length_b   1.000
_cell.length_c   1.000
_cell.angle_alpha   90.00
_cell.angle_beta   90.00
_cell.angle_gamma   90.00
#
_symmetry.space_group_name_H-M   'P 1'
#
loop_
_entity.id
_entity.type
_entity.pdbx_description
1 polymer ?
#
loop_
_entity_poly.entity_id
_entity_poly.type
_entity_poly.pdbx_seq_one_letter_code
_entity_poly.pdbx_strand_id
1 'polypeptide(L)'
;MGRGKLGNGEVVSEPAEYHQPVGIYGWRKRCLYSFILFLMIMTVINLALLIWILRVLNFSVDGMGKMRITEDGILMEGEAEFVKSLYTSNIQAQLQDKPLFVESSRGIIMHARDDDNNVMSTMALGKIF
;
A
#
# COMPACT_ATOMS: atom_id res chain seq x y z
N MET A 1 36.87 38.25 74.26
CA MET A 1 35.50 37.73 74.07
C MET A 1 35.06 37.99 72.63
N GLY A 2 35.30 37.03 71.72
CA GLY A 2 34.73 37.06 70.38
C GLY A 2 33.59 36.05 70.31
N ARG A 3 32.35 36.51 70.10
CA ARG A 3 31.19 35.64 69.85
C ARG A 3 30.84 35.73 68.38
N GLY A 4 31.00 34.59 67.70
CA GLY A 4 30.77 34.45 66.27
C GLY A 4 29.30 34.49 65.88
N LYS A 5 29.10 34.92 64.63
CA LYS A 5 28.14 34.46 63.61
C LYS A 5 26.82 33.82 64.11
N LEU A 6 25.70 34.45 63.76
CA LEU A 6 24.56 33.72 63.23
C LEU A 6 24.40 34.09 61.75
N GLY A 7 24.65 33.10 60.89
CA GLY A 7 24.40 33.21 59.46
C GLY A 7 22.91 33.26 59.18
N ASN A 8 22.55 34.07 58.18
CA ASN A 8 21.27 34.00 57.49
C ASN A 8 21.06 32.58 56.99
N GLY A 9 20.05 31.90 57.52
CA GLY A 9 19.51 30.69 56.94
C GLY A 9 18.70 31.06 55.71
N GLU A 10 19.36 31.10 54.55
CA GLU A 10 18.67 30.91 53.28
C GLU A 10 18.19 29.45 53.26
N VAL A 11 16.91 29.28 53.59
CA VAL A 11 16.17 28.04 53.35
C VAL A 11 16.02 27.93 51.84
N VAL A 12 16.98 27.28 51.19
CA VAL A 12 16.81 26.80 49.82
C VAL A 12 15.83 25.64 49.88
N SER A 13 14.59 25.94 49.54
CA SER A 13 13.49 24.98 49.45
C SER A 13 13.79 23.90 48.42
N GLU A 14 13.80 22.64 48.88
CA GLU A 14 13.67 21.44 48.05
C GLU A 14 12.51 21.61 47.05
N PRO A 15 12.64 21.15 45.78
CA PRO A 15 11.50 21.06 44.88
C PRO A 15 10.56 19.98 45.44
N ALA A 16 9.45 20.43 46.03
CA ALA A 16 8.35 19.57 46.43
C ALA A 16 7.92 18.74 45.21
N GLU A 17 8.24 17.46 45.28
CA GLU A 17 7.86 16.41 44.36
C GLU A 17 6.34 16.47 44.15
N TYR A 18 5.91 17.01 43.00
CA TYR A 18 4.50 17.14 42.65
C TYR A 18 3.98 15.80 42.15
N HIS A 19 4.03 14.78 43.01
CA HIS A 19 3.24 13.57 42.85
C HIS A 19 1.78 13.96 43.12
N GLN A 20 1.08 14.43 42.09
CA GLN A 20 -0.38 14.51 42.15
C GLN A 20 -0.90 13.08 42.12
N PRO A 21 -1.54 12.57 43.19
CA PRO A 21 -2.28 11.33 43.08
C PRO A 21 -3.52 11.64 42.24
N VAL A 22 -3.42 11.45 40.92
CA VAL A 22 -4.56 11.51 40.00
C VAL A 22 -5.39 10.23 40.22
N GLY A 23 -6.04 10.14 41.38
CA GLY A 23 -6.44 8.86 41.92
C GLY A 23 -7.70 8.89 42.77
N ILE A 24 -8.80 9.43 42.24
CA ILE A 24 -10.15 9.10 42.75
C ILE A 24 -11.09 8.83 41.56
N TYR A 25 -11.03 7.60 41.05
CA TYR A 25 -11.83 7.10 39.92
C TYR A 25 -12.92 6.14 40.37
N GLY A 26 -14.15 6.65 40.48
CA GLY A 26 -15.36 5.87 40.79
C GLY A 26 -15.81 4.92 39.66
N TRP A 27 -16.73 4.00 39.98
CA TRP A 27 -17.13 2.86 39.15
C TRP A 27 -17.68 3.23 37.76
N ARG A 28 -18.38 4.38 37.64
CA ARG A 28 -18.87 4.90 36.34
C ARG A 28 -17.74 5.44 35.45
N LYS A 29 -16.70 6.04 36.05
CA LYS A 29 -15.54 6.53 35.29
C LYS A 29 -14.66 5.39 34.81
N ARG A 30 -14.60 4.25 35.54
CA ARG A 30 -13.94 3.01 35.06
C ARG A 30 -14.55 2.45 33.79
N CYS A 31 -15.88 2.54 33.66
CA CYS A 31 -16.57 2.17 32.41
C CYS A 31 -16.13 3.07 31.25
N LEU A 32 -16.01 4.38 31.49
CA LEU A 32 -15.49 5.32 30.50
C LEU A 32 -14.04 5.01 30.10
N TYR A 33 -13.14 4.70 31.05
CA TYR A 33 -11.76 4.29 30.72
C TYR A 33 -11.71 3.00 29.92
N SER A 34 -12.52 2.01 30.29
CA SER A 34 -12.64 0.77 29.53
C SER A 34 -13.14 1.03 28.11
N PHE A 35 -14.11 1.93 27.95
CA PHE A 35 -14.65 2.28 26.65
C PHE A 35 -13.64 3.04 25.79
N ILE A 36 -12.92 4.02 26.37
CA ILE A 36 -11.85 4.74 25.68
C ILE A 36 -10.70 3.80 25.31
N LEU A 37 -10.31 2.89 26.21
CA LEU A 37 -9.30 1.86 25.93
C LEU A 37 -9.75 0.95 24.78
N PHE A 38 -11.01 0.49 24.83
CA PHE A 38 -11.59 -0.32 23.78
C PHE A 38 -11.62 0.43 22.43
N LEU A 39 -12.04 1.70 22.44
CA LEU A 39 -12.02 2.55 21.25
C LEU A 39 -10.61 2.71 20.70
N MET A 40 -9.60 2.89 21.56
CA MET A 40 -8.20 2.99 21.14
C MET A 40 -7.69 1.68 20.53
N ILE A 41 -8.04 0.54 21.10
CA ILE A 41 -7.70 -0.77 20.52
C ILE A 41 -8.42 -0.97 19.18
N MET A 42 -9.71 -0.62 19.11
CA MET A 42 -10.52 -0.72 17.89
C MET A 42 -9.94 0.13 16.75
N THR A 43 -9.46 1.36 17.03
CA THR A 43 -8.83 2.20 16.02
C THR A 43 -7.50 1.61 15.54
N VAL A 44 -6.69 1.04 16.44
CA VAL A 44 -5.45 0.34 16.08
C VAL A 44 -5.74 -0.88 15.20
N ILE A 45 -6.74 -1.69 15.56
CA ILE A 45 -7.16 -2.84 14.74
C ILE A 45 -7.66 -2.38 13.37
N ASN A 46 -8.46 -1.31 13.30
CA ASN A 46 -8.94 -0.78 12.04
C ASN A 46 -7.79 -0.27 11.15
N LEU A 47 -6.78 0.38 11.74
CA LEU A 47 -5.58 0.79 11.00
C LEU A 47 -4.76 -0.42 10.54
N ALA A 48 -4.59 -1.42 11.40
CA ALA A 48 -3.91 -2.66 11.05
C ALA A 48 -4.65 -3.43 9.94
N LEU A 49 -5.99 -3.47 9.98
CA LEU A 49 -6.83 -4.05 8.95
C LEU A 49 -6.72 -3.27 7.63
N LEU A 50 -6.68 -1.94 7.69
CA LEU A 50 -6.44 -1.09 6.52
C LEU A 50 -5.08 -1.41 5.89
N ILE A 51 -4.00 -1.43 6.69
CA ILE A 51 -2.66 -1.78 6.20
C ILE A 51 -2.64 -3.22 5.68
N TRP A 52 -3.34 -4.15 6.35
CA TRP A 52 -3.41 -5.54 5.94
C TRP A 52 -4.12 -5.73 4.62
N ILE A 53 -5.27 -5.08 4.39
CA ILE A 53 -5.97 -5.16 3.10
C ILE A 53 -5.15 -4.50 1.99
N LEU A 54 -4.50 -3.36 2.26
CA LEU A 54 -3.58 -2.73 1.32
C LEU A 54 -2.44 -3.69 0.93
N ARG A 55 -1.86 -4.39 1.91
CA ARG A 55 -0.80 -5.38 1.68
C ARG A 55 -1.31 -6.62 0.93
N VAL A 56 -2.48 -7.16 1.29
CA VAL A 56 -3.11 -8.34 0.65
C VAL A 56 -3.47 -8.06 -0.80
N LEU A 57 -3.91 -6.84 -1.10
CA LEU A 57 -4.16 -6.38 -2.46
C LEU A 57 -2.86 -6.13 -3.25
N ASN A 58 -1.68 -6.43 -2.69
CA ASN A 58 -0.37 -6.16 -3.27
C ASN A 58 -0.15 -4.68 -3.62
N PHE A 59 -0.76 -3.74 -2.88
CA PHE A 59 -0.36 -2.34 -2.90
C PHE A 59 0.85 -2.17 -1.98
N SER A 60 2.02 -2.61 -2.44
CA SER A 60 3.29 -2.23 -1.78
C SER A 60 3.69 -0.83 -2.25
N VAL A 61 4.53 -0.15 -1.47
CA VAL A 61 5.10 1.17 -1.85
C VAL A 61 5.88 1.08 -3.19
N ASP A 62 6.29 -0.13 -3.58
CA ASP A 62 6.96 -0.45 -4.85
C ASP A 62 6.02 -0.65 -6.06
N GLY A 63 4.70 -0.71 -5.88
CA GLY A 63 3.74 -0.83 -6.99
C GLY A 63 2.54 -1.75 -6.70
N MET A 64 1.48 -1.56 -7.48
CA MET A 64 0.24 -2.36 -7.46
C MET A 64 0.46 -3.67 -8.23
N GLY A 65 0.81 -4.75 -7.54
CA GLY A 65 1.04 -6.06 -8.17
C GLY A 65 2.14 -6.06 -9.26
N LYS A 66 2.05 -6.98 -10.22
CA LYS A 66 3.00 -7.08 -11.36
C LYS A 66 2.82 -5.96 -12.40
N MET A 67 1.90 -5.03 -12.16
CA MET A 67 1.55 -3.93 -13.05
C MET A 67 2.10 -2.63 -12.44
N ARG A 68 3.32 -2.26 -12.84
CA ARG A 68 3.97 -1.04 -12.39
C ARG A 68 3.51 0.13 -13.26
N ILE A 69 2.64 0.97 -12.69
CA ILE A 69 2.27 2.25 -13.30
C ILE A 69 3.49 3.16 -13.18
N THR A 70 4.17 3.37 -14.31
CA THR A 70 5.32 4.26 -14.43
C THR A 70 4.83 5.59 -15.04
N GLU A 71 5.58 6.68 -14.88
CA GLU A 71 5.22 7.99 -15.42
C GLU A 71 4.99 7.98 -16.96
N ASP A 72 5.60 7.01 -17.66
CA ASP A 72 5.47 6.81 -19.11
C ASP A 72 4.36 5.81 -19.54
N GLY A 73 3.66 5.15 -18.60
CA GLY A 73 2.58 4.22 -18.92
C GLY A 73 2.43 3.00 -17.98
N ILE A 74 1.79 1.94 -18.48
CA ILE A 74 1.54 0.71 -17.72
C ILE A 74 2.59 -0.34 -18.09
N LEU A 75 3.53 -0.61 -17.19
CA LEU A 75 4.55 -1.66 -17.35
C LEU A 75 4.07 -2.93 -16.64
N MET A 76 3.89 -4.03 -17.37
CA MET A 76 3.51 -5.33 -16.78
C MET A 76 4.70 -6.28 -16.75
N GLU A 77 5.23 -6.54 -15.56
CA GLU A 77 6.33 -7.48 -15.31
C GLU A 77 5.75 -8.85 -14.91
N GLY A 78 5.13 -9.55 -15.87
CA GLY A 78 4.72 -10.96 -15.71
C GLY A 78 3.47 -11.37 -16.51
N GLU A 79 2.82 -12.43 -16.05
CA GLU A 79 1.60 -12.97 -16.67
C GLU A 79 0.39 -12.06 -16.37
N ALA A 80 -0.27 -11.59 -17.43
CA ALA A 80 -1.42 -10.73 -17.36
C ALA A 80 -2.58 -11.33 -18.17
N GLU A 81 -3.74 -11.45 -17.54
CA GLU A 81 -4.97 -11.88 -18.19
C GLU A 81 -5.81 -10.67 -18.57
N PHE A 82 -6.19 -10.59 -19.84
CA PHE A 82 -7.00 -9.49 -20.35
C PHE A 82 -8.42 -9.97 -20.61
N VAL A 83 -9.38 -9.34 -19.91
CA VAL A 83 -10.81 -9.66 -20.05
C VAL A 83 -11.36 -9.24 -21.43
N LYS A 84 -10.71 -8.29 -22.10
CA LYS A 84 -11.14 -7.70 -23.37
C LYS A 84 -9.97 -7.58 -24.36
N SER A 85 -10.29 -7.32 -25.62
CA SER A 85 -9.32 -7.06 -26.69
C SER A 85 -8.41 -5.89 -26.32
N LEU A 86 -7.10 -6.09 -26.48
CA LEU A 86 -6.11 -5.02 -26.37
C LEU A 86 -5.83 -4.43 -27.75
N TYR A 87 -5.70 -3.11 -27.79
CA TYR A 87 -5.26 -2.37 -28.97
C TYR A 87 -3.93 -1.72 -28.63
N THR A 88 -2.90 -2.05 -29.41
CA THR A 88 -1.57 -1.45 -29.28
C THR A 88 -0.99 -1.20 -30.66
N SER A 89 -0.21 -0.13 -30.79
CA SER A 89 0.49 0.23 -32.03
C SER A 89 1.74 -0.61 -32.26
N ASN A 90 2.35 -1.13 -31.19
CA ASN A 90 3.57 -1.91 -31.27
C ASN A 90 3.53 -3.06 -30.25
N ILE A 91 3.94 -4.25 -30.72
CA ILE A 91 4.16 -5.44 -29.91
C ILE A 91 5.58 -5.87 -30.16
N GLN A 92 6.43 -5.80 -29.14
CA GLN A 92 7.84 -6.16 -29.21
C GLN A 92 8.23 -7.06 -28.04
N ALA A 93 9.22 -7.92 -28.25
CA ALA A 93 9.78 -8.73 -27.19
C ALA A 93 10.49 -7.83 -26.15
N GLN A 94 10.49 -8.25 -24.88
CA GLN A 94 11.07 -7.50 -23.77
C GLN A 94 12.57 -7.22 -23.93
N LEU A 95 13.31 -8.14 -24.55
CA LEU A 95 14.73 -8.00 -24.85
C LEU A 95 14.95 -7.90 -26.36
N GLN A 96 15.85 -7.00 -26.75
CA GLN A 96 16.37 -6.91 -28.11
C GLN A 96 16.96 -8.29 -28.49
N ASP A 97 16.59 -8.78 -29.66
CA ASP A 97 16.97 -10.09 -30.20
C ASP A 97 16.29 -11.35 -29.61
N LYS A 98 15.19 -11.22 -28.86
CA LYS A 98 14.35 -12.38 -28.51
C LYS A 98 13.14 -12.54 -29.41
N PRO A 99 12.76 -13.78 -29.78
CA PRO A 99 11.54 -14.03 -30.53
C PRO A 99 10.30 -13.71 -29.68
N LEU A 100 9.27 -13.15 -30.32
CA LEU A 100 7.94 -13.00 -29.73
C LEU A 100 7.20 -14.33 -29.83
N PHE A 101 6.79 -14.87 -28.69
CA PHE A 101 5.99 -16.09 -28.65
C PHE A 101 4.51 -15.75 -28.52
N VAL A 102 3.69 -16.36 -29.37
CA VAL A 102 2.22 -16.31 -29.29
C VAL A 102 1.72 -17.75 -29.23
N GLU A 103 1.22 -18.14 -28.07
CA GLU A 103 0.70 -19.48 -27.81
C GLU A 103 -0.82 -19.41 -27.66
N SER A 104 -1.53 -20.36 -28.26
CA SER A 104 -2.98 -20.46 -28.17
C SER A 104 -3.40 -21.92 -28.11
N SER A 105 -4.38 -22.22 -27.28
CA SER A 105 -5.04 -23.53 -27.22
C SER A 105 -6.00 -23.76 -28.40
N ARG A 106 -6.29 -22.72 -29.18
CA ARG A 106 -7.21 -22.72 -30.33
C ARG A 106 -6.55 -22.09 -31.56
N GLY A 107 -7.29 -22.00 -32.66
CA GLY A 107 -6.84 -21.29 -33.85
C GLY A 107 -6.46 -19.83 -33.57
N ILE A 108 -5.35 -19.38 -34.16
CA ILE A 108 -4.89 -17.99 -34.18
C ILE A 108 -5.25 -17.40 -35.53
N ILE A 109 -5.84 -16.21 -35.56
CA ILE A 109 -6.17 -15.49 -36.80
C ILE A 109 -5.51 -14.10 -36.74
N MET A 110 -4.73 -13.78 -37.75
CA MET A 110 -4.09 -12.49 -37.94
C MET A 110 -4.73 -11.80 -39.14
N HIS A 111 -5.20 -10.57 -38.95
CA HIS A 111 -5.75 -9.74 -40.02
C HIS A 111 -4.80 -8.57 -40.28
N ALA A 112 -4.30 -8.45 -41.50
CA ALA A 112 -3.70 -7.22 -41.98
C ALA A 112 -4.81 -6.32 -42.52
N ARG A 113 -4.82 -5.06 -42.11
CA ARG A 113 -5.89 -4.11 -42.39
C ARG A 113 -5.32 -2.80 -42.92
N ASP A 114 -6.02 -2.20 -43.87
CA ASP A 114 -5.68 -0.89 -44.43
C ASP A 114 -6.20 0.26 -43.55
N ASP A 115 -5.81 1.50 -43.87
CA ASP A 115 -6.19 2.74 -43.18
C ASP A 115 -7.72 2.92 -43.13
N ASP A 116 -8.44 2.47 -44.16
CA ASP A 116 -9.91 2.45 -44.22
C ASP A 116 -10.55 1.33 -43.38
N ASN A 117 -9.78 0.66 -42.53
CA ASN A 117 -10.21 -0.47 -41.71
C ASN A 117 -10.72 -1.67 -42.55
N ASN A 118 -10.25 -1.81 -43.80
CA ASN A 118 -10.57 -2.93 -44.69
C ASN A 118 -9.54 -4.06 -44.53
N VAL A 119 -10.00 -5.32 -44.39
CA VAL A 119 -9.09 -6.47 -44.24
C VAL A 119 -8.41 -6.76 -45.58
N MET A 120 -7.10 -6.55 -45.63
CA MET A 120 -6.25 -6.78 -46.79
C MET A 120 -5.79 -8.24 -46.88
N SER A 121 -5.45 -8.84 -45.76
CA SER A 121 -4.97 -10.22 -45.73
C SER A 121 -5.34 -10.89 -44.41
N THR A 122 -5.57 -12.20 -44.46
CA THR A 122 -5.87 -13.00 -43.27
C THR A 122 -4.96 -14.22 -43.26
N MET A 123 -4.28 -14.45 -42.14
CA MET A 123 -3.53 -15.66 -41.87
C MET A 123 -4.19 -16.38 -40.71
N ALA A 124 -4.53 -17.66 -40.89
CA ALA A 124 -5.07 -18.49 -39.82
C ALA A 124 -4.16 -19.69 -39.56
N LEU A 125 -3.86 -19.93 -38.30
CA LEU A 125 -2.98 -21.01 -37.82
C LEU A 125 -3.77 -21.89 -36.84
N GLY A 126 -3.74 -23.20 -37.04
CA GLY A 126 -4.46 -24.16 -36.20
C GLY A 126 -5.88 -24.46 -36.67
N LYS A 127 -6.61 -25.26 -35.90
CA LYS A 127 -7.96 -25.71 -36.26
C LYS A 127 -9.00 -24.66 -35.83
N ILE A 128 -9.67 -24.08 -36.81
CA ILE A 128 -10.79 -23.15 -36.64
C ILE A 128 -12.05 -24.02 -36.68
N PHE A 129 -12.80 -24.07 -35.59
CA PHE A 129 -14.05 -24.82 -35.47
C PHE A 129 -15.21 -23.85 -35.27
#